data_AF-U7FSZ1-F1
#
_entry.id   AF-U7FSZ1-F1
#
_cell.length_a   1.000
_cell.length_b   1.000
_cell.length_c   1.000
_cell.angle_alpha   90.00
_cell.angle_beta   90.00
_cell.angle_gamma   90.00
#
_symmetry.space_group_name_H-M   'P 1'
#
loop_
_entity.id
_entity.type
_entity.pdbx_description
1 polymer ?
#
loop_
_entity_poly.entity_id
_entity_poly.type
_entity_poly.pdbx_seq_one_letter_code
_entity_poly.pdbx_strand_id
1 'polypeptide(L)'
;EATWSQSLPDWIASHQRMLAFYGGVAELLVPDNLKAAVTKADRYTPKINETYAELATHYQTAVLPARPYKPKDKAKAEAAVLLVERWILARLRHRTFFSLAELNSAIADLLPALNQRPFQGRSESRQSLFEALDRPALKPLPATPYVYAEWRKARPGIDYHIEIDKRLYSVPHALVGVKLDVRVTDTSVEVMHKGQRVALHSRHGKGRFVTLTEHMPKSHQAQQNWSPGRFLNWATD
;
A
#
# COMPACT_ATOMS: atom_id res chain seq x y z
N GLU A 1 12.08 -12.14 4.06
CA GLU A 1 10.84 -12.61 4.71
C GLU A 1 9.90 -13.18 3.66
N ALA A 2 8.94 -14.00 4.08
CA ALA A 2 7.80 -14.44 3.31
C ALA A 2 6.59 -13.50 3.53
N THR A 3 5.71 -13.45 2.54
CA THR A 3 4.42 -12.73 2.57
C THR A 3 3.32 -13.63 2.02
N TRP A 4 2.05 -13.34 2.33
CA TRP A 4 0.93 -14.21 1.97
C TRP A 4 0.66 -14.27 0.47
N SER A 5 0.72 -13.14 -0.22
CA SER A 5 0.41 -13.06 -1.65
C SER A 5 1.34 -12.10 -2.39
N GLN A 6 1.24 -12.12 -3.72
CA GLN A 6 1.88 -11.14 -4.60
C GLN A 6 0.94 -9.96 -4.92
N SER A 7 -0.12 -9.77 -4.13
CA SER A 7 -1.02 -8.63 -4.28
C SER A 7 -0.31 -7.32 -3.94
N LEU A 8 -0.85 -6.20 -4.42
CA LEU A 8 -0.28 -4.88 -4.18
C LEU A 8 -0.11 -4.53 -2.69
N PRO A 9 -1.09 -4.78 -1.79
CA PRO A 9 -0.90 -4.52 -0.36
C PRO A 9 0.30 -5.26 0.23
N ASP A 10 0.41 -6.56 -0.03
CA ASP A 10 1.49 -7.40 0.49
C ASP A 10 2.84 -7.00 -0.11
N TRP A 11 2.85 -6.61 -1.38
CA TRP A 11 4.04 -6.12 -2.08
C TRP A 11 4.56 -4.81 -1.48
N ILE A 12 3.68 -3.84 -1.25
CA ILE A 12 4.01 -2.57 -0.61
C ILE A 12 4.50 -2.80 0.81
N ALA A 13 3.79 -3.61 1.60
CA ALA A 13 4.17 -3.90 2.97
C ALA A 13 5.56 -4.56 3.05
N SER A 14 5.90 -5.42 2.07
CA SER A 14 7.23 -6.02 1.96
C SER A 14 8.31 -4.98 1.67
N HIS A 15 8.04 -3.94 0.87
CA HIS A 15 8.98 -2.82 0.66
C HIS A 15 9.22 -2.04 1.94
N GLN A 16 8.17 -1.76 2.71
CA GLN A 16 8.30 -1.04 3.98
C GLN A 16 9.19 -1.81 4.96
N ARG A 17 8.95 -3.12 5.11
CA ARG A 17 9.75 -3.99 5.99
C ARG A 17 11.18 -4.15 5.49
N MET A 18 11.38 -4.22 4.17
CA MET A 18 12.71 -4.24 3.56
C MET A 18 13.50 -2.95 3.86
N LEU A 19 12.91 -1.77 3.66
CA LEU A 19 13.55 -0.48 3.94
C LEU A 19 13.85 -0.32 5.44
N ALA A 20 12.91 -0.74 6.30
CA ALA A 20 13.12 -0.77 7.74
C ALA A 20 14.28 -1.71 8.14
N PHE A 21 14.37 -2.89 7.52
CA PHE A 21 15.45 -3.85 7.77
C PHE A 21 16.82 -3.29 7.40
N TYR A 22 16.93 -2.58 6.27
CA TYR A 22 18.18 -1.93 5.86
C TYR A 22 18.47 -0.64 6.64
N GLY A 23 17.49 -0.12 7.40
CA GLY A 23 17.65 1.10 8.19
C GLY A 23 17.74 2.39 7.36
N GLY A 24 17.31 2.35 6.10
CA GLY A 24 17.44 3.47 5.17
C GLY A 24 16.78 3.23 3.83
N VAL A 25 16.78 4.26 2.98
CA VAL A 25 16.15 4.25 1.66
C VAL A 25 17.19 4.40 0.56
N ALA A 26 17.16 3.49 -0.41
CA ALA A 26 17.96 3.59 -1.62
C ALA A 26 17.44 4.72 -2.55
N GLU A 27 18.33 5.32 -3.32
CA GLU A 27 17.93 6.34 -4.31
C GLU A 27 16.99 5.81 -5.39
N LEU A 28 17.15 4.53 -5.74
CA LEU A 28 16.45 3.88 -6.83
C LEU A 28 15.94 2.51 -6.40
N LEU A 29 14.64 2.29 -6.55
CA LEU A 29 14.01 0.98 -6.51
C LEU A 29 13.82 0.46 -7.94
N VAL A 30 14.35 -0.73 -8.20
CA VAL A 30 14.24 -1.41 -9.50
C VAL A 30 13.38 -2.65 -9.35
N PRO A 31 12.04 -2.52 -9.31
CA PRO A 31 11.18 -3.69 -9.26
C PRO A 31 11.25 -4.44 -10.59
N ASP A 32 11.21 -5.77 -10.51
CA ASP A 32 10.90 -6.58 -11.68
C ASP A 32 9.47 -6.27 -12.15
N ASN A 33 9.19 -6.45 -13.44
CA ASN A 33 7.98 -5.99 -14.12
C ASN A 33 6.71 -6.73 -13.63
N LEU A 34 6.35 -6.51 -12.38
CA LEU A 34 5.14 -7.01 -11.75
C LEU A 34 3.98 -6.23 -12.36
N LYS A 35 3.00 -6.95 -12.89
CA LYS A 35 1.70 -6.40 -13.29
C LYS A 35 1.02 -5.60 -12.15
N ALA A 36 1.44 -5.79 -10.89
CA ALA A 36 1.03 -4.96 -9.75
C ALA A 36 1.51 -3.49 -9.82
N ALA A 37 2.62 -3.20 -10.51
CA ALA A 37 3.16 -1.85 -10.68
C ALA A 37 2.69 -1.15 -11.97
N VAL A 38 2.08 -1.90 -12.91
CA VAL A 38 1.78 -1.42 -14.27
C VAL A 38 0.33 -1.75 -14.64
N THR A 39 -0.57 -0.78 -14.55
CA THR A 39 -2.00 -0.94 -14.90
C THR A 39 -2.26 -0.94 -16.42
N LYS A 40 -1.30 -0.46 -17.23
CA LYS A 40 -1.28 -0.62 -18.69
C LYS A 40 0.13 -0.32 -19.21
N ALA A 41 0.71 -1.25 -19.98
CA ALA A 41 1.98 -1.04 -20.66
C ALA A 41 1.75 -0.11 -21.86
N ASP A 42 1.90 1.20 -21.65
CA ASP A 42 2.05 2.16 -22.75
C ASP A 42 3.53 2.54 -22.87
N ARG A 43 4.04 2.53 -24.09
CA ARG A 43 5.47 2.52 -24.45
C ARG A 43 6.19 3.83 -24.11
N TYR A 44 5.45 4.88 -23.72
CA TYR A 44 5.97 6.22 -23.45
C TYR A 44 5.62 6.79 -22.06
N THR A 45 4.58 6.28 -21.39
CA THR A 45 4.20 6.70 -20.03
C THR A 45 3.64 5.49 -19.31
N PRO A 46 4.46 4.67 -18.63
CA PRO A 46 3.91 3.67 -17.74
C PRO A 46 3.10 4.41 -16.68
N LYS A 47 1.78 4.20 -16.66
CA LYS A 47 0.96 4.61 -15.51
C LYS A 47 1.41 3.74 -14.34
N ILE A 48 2.39 4.25 -13.60
CA ILE A 48 2.78 3.70 -12.30
C ILE A 48 1.49 3.59 -11.49
N ASN A 49 1.29 2.44 -10.86
CA ASN A 49 0.21 2.27 -9.89
C ASN A 49 0.24 3.45 -8.91
N GLU A 50 -0.86 4.21 -8.78
CA GLU A 50 -0.93 5.44 -7.96
C GLU A 50 -0.41 5.19 -6.54
N THR A 51 -0.71 4.02 -5.96
CA THR A 51 -0.19 3.59 -4.66
C THR A 51 1.35 3.39 -4.64
N TYR A 52 1.94 2.87 -5.72
CA TYR A 52 3.39 2.70 -5.81
C TYR A 52 4.10 4.05 -6.05
N ALA A 53 3.44 5.00 -6.73
CA ALA A 53 3.93 6.37 -6.86
C ALA A 53 3.89 7.13 -5.53
N GLU A 54 2.84 6.94 -4.72
CA GLU A 54 2.79 7.47 -3.35
C GLU A 54 3.91 6.90 -2.47
N LEU A 55 4.18 5.59 -2.56
CA LEU A 55 5.29 4.95 -1.86
C LEU A 55 6.62 5.62 -2.23
N ALA A 56 6.89 5.76 -3.53
CA ALA A 56 8.10 6.38 -4.06
C ALA A 56 8.26 7.82 -3.55
N THR A 57 7.15 8.58 -3.54
CA THR A 57 7.11 9.96 -3.05
C THR A 57 7.38 10.03 -1.54
N HIS A 58 6.75 9.17 -0.74
CA HIS A 58 6.91 9.16 0.70
C HIS A 58 8.36 8.84 1.12
N TYR A 59 8.97 7.86 0.46
CA TYR A 59 10.36 7.48 0.72
C TYR A 59 11.39 8.31 -0.07
N GLN A 60 10.95 9.29 -0.87
CA GLN A 60 11.83 10.13 -1.71
C GLN A 60 12.81 9.31 -2.58
N THR A 61 12.29 8.24 -3.17
CA THR A 61 13.03 7.30 -4.01
C THR A 61 12.45 7.27 -5.41
N ALA A 62 13.29 7.01 -6.41
CA ALA A 62 12.84 6.82 -7.78
C ALA A 62 12.47 5.35 -8.00
N VAL A 63 11.41 5.11 -8.77
CA VAL A 63 11.04 3.77 -9.22
C VAL A 63 11.37 3.65 -10.69
N LEU A 64 12.28 2.73 -11.03
CA LEU A 64 12.62 2.42 -12.41
C LEU A 64 12.35 0.93 -12.67
N PRO A 65 11.20 0.56 -13.24
CA PRO A 65 10.92 -0.83 -13.52
C PRO A 65 11.93 -1.39 -14.54
N ALA A 66 12.36 -2.63 -14.33
CA ALA A 66 13.24 -3.31 -15.27
C ALA A 66 12.58 -3.42 -16.65
N ARG A 67 13.36 -3.19 -17.72
CA ARG A 67 12.82 -3.19 -19.09
C ARG A 67 12.39 -4.59 -19.51
N PRO A 68 11.19 -4.76 -20.12
CA PRO A 68 10.77 -6.03 -20.70
C PRO A 68 11.80 -6.54 -21.72
N TYR A 69 12.08 -7.84 -21.72
CA TYR A 69 12.96 -8.52 -22.68
C TYR A 69 14.43 -8.06 -22.70
N LYS A 70 14.94 -7.51 -21.58
CA LYS A 70 16.36 -7.16 -21.38
C LYS A 70 16.96 -7.97 -20.21
N PRO A 71 17.42 -9.22 -20.44
CA PRO A 71 17.92 -10.12 -19.39
C PRO A 71 19.07 -9.54 -18.55
N LYS A 72 19.88 -8.66 -19.15
CA LYS A 72 21.04 -8.04 -18.50
C LYS A 72 20.67 -7.11 -17.34
N ASP A 73 19.48 -6.50 -17.38
CA ASP A 73 19.04 -5.56 -16.33
C ASP A 73 18.69 -6.31 -15.02
N LYS A 74 18.48 -7.64 -15.08
CA LYS A 74 17.97 -8.46 -13.96
C LYS A 74 18.92 -9.55 -13.46
N ALA A 75 20.04 -9.79 -14.13
CA ALA A 75 20.95 -10.91 -13.82
C ALA A 75 21.39 -10.97 -12.34
N LYS A 76 21.60 -9.81 -11.69
CA LYS A 76 21.96 -9.74 -10.27
C LYS A 76 20.80 -10.16 -9.35
N ALA A 77 19.57 -9.78 -9.68
CA ALA A 77 18.38 -10.13 -8.90
C ALA A 77 18.10 -11.64 -8.99
N GLU A 78 18.20 -12.23 -10.18
CA GLU A 78 18.01 -13.68 -10.36
C GLU A 78 19.05 -14.51 -9.61
N ALA A 79 20.33 -14.10 -9.67
CA ALA A 79 21.38 -14.74 -8.88
C ALA A 79 21.13 -14.64 -7.37
N ALA A 80 20.61 -13.51 -6.89
CA ALA A 80 20.23 -13.33 -5.49
C ALA A 80 19.06 -14.24 -5.09
N VAL A 81 18.04 -14.38 -5.95
CA VAL A 81 16.91 -15.31 -5.72
C VAL A 81 17.41 -16.75 -5.60
N LEU A 82 18.25 -17.22 -6.54
CA LEU A 82 18.82 -18.57 -6.49
C LEU A 82 19.63 -18.83 -5.20
N LEU A 83 20.33 -17.81 -4.69
CA LEU A 83 21.04 -17.91 -3.41
C LEU A 83 20.06 -18.10 -2.24
N VAL A 84 19.00 -17.28 -2.18
CA VAL A 84 17.98 -17.38 -1.14
C VAL A 84 17.28 -18.74 -1.20
N GLU A 85 16.93 -19.22 -2.39
CA GLU A 85 16.33 -20.54 -2.57
C GLU A 85 17.22 -21.66 -2.01
N ARG A 86 18.52 -21.65 -2.34
CA ARG A 86 19.46 -22.71 -1.92
C ARG A 86 19.80 -22.65 -0.44
N TRP A 87 19.96 -21.46 0.13
CA TRP A 87 20.49 -21.29 1.49
C TRP A 87 19.42 -21.10 2.55
N ILE A 88 18.21 -20.70 2.17
CA ILE A 88 17.09 -20.52 3.06
C ILE A 88 16.02 -21.57 2.75
N LEU A 89 15.37 -21.51 1.59
CA LEU A 89 14.22 -22.37 1.31
C LEU A 89 14.58 -23.87 1.33
N ALA A 90 15.71 -24.26 0.75
CA ALA A 90 16.14 -25.65 0.77
C ALA A 90 16.42 -26.16 2.20
N ARG A 91 16.86 -25.31 3.13
CA ARG A 91 17.07 -25.70 4.54
C ARG A 91 15.76 -25.85 5.31
N LEU A 92 14.73 -25.12 4.90
CA LEU A 92 13.40 -25.15 5.52
C LEU A 92 12.47 -26.21 4.88
N ARG A 93 12.87 -26.85 3.77
CA ARG A 93 12.02 -27.74 2.95
C ARG A 93 11.34 -28.92 3.66
N HIS A 94 11.89 -29.33 4.82
CA HIS A 94 11.37 -30.45 5.62
C HIS A 94 10.71 -29.99 6.92
N ARG A 95 10.46 -28.68 7.07
CA ARG A 95 9.77 -28.09 8.22
C ARG A 95 8.39 -27.65 7.79
N THR A 96 7.40 -27.97 8.61
CA THR A 96 6.03 -27.47 8.45
C THR A 96 5.84 -26.27 9.36
N PHE A 97 5.23 -25.21 8.83
CA PHE A 97 4.93 -23.99 9.57
C PHE A 97 3.42 -23.82 9.67
N PHE A 98 2.96 -23.31 10.81
CA PHE A 98 1.54 -23.10 11.09
C PHE A 98 1.15 -21.62 11.12
N SER A 99 2.13 -20.72 10.96
CA SER A 99 1.89 -19.29 10.80
C SER A 99 2.95 -18.62 9.95
N LEU A 100 2.59 -17.49 9.34
CA LEU A 100 3.56 -16.66 8.61
C LEU A 100 4.65 -16.10 9.55
N ALA A 101 4.30 -15.80 10.81
CA ALA A 101 5.25 -15.32 11.81
C ALA A 101 6.33 -16.38 12.10
N GLU A 102 5.93 -17.64 12.27
CA GLU A 102 6.84 -18.76 12.51
C GLU A 102 7.80 -18.96 11.32
N LEU A 103 7.28 -18.96 10.09
CA LEU A 103 8.09 -19.02 8.88
C LEU A 103 9.08 -17.85 8.81
N ASN A 104 8.63 -16.64 9.09
CA ASN A 104 9.48 -15.45 9.05
C ASN A 104 10.57 -15.47 10.12
N SER A 105 10.30 -15.99 11.31
CA SER A 105 11.33 -16.21 12.34
C SER A 105 12.38 -17.21 11.86
N ALA A 106 11.96 -18.34 11.29
CA ALA A 106 12.90 -19.34 10.77
C ALA A 106 13.74 -18.82 9.59
N ILE A 107 13.17 -17.95 8.75
CA ILE A 107 13.92 -17.25 7.70
C ILE A 107 14.94 -16.29 8.32
N ALA A 108 14.53 -15.51 9.34
CA ALA A 108 15.40 -14.55 10.01
C ALA A 108 16.61 -15.23 10.66
N ASP A 109 16.44 -16.39 11.28
CA ASP A 109 17.54 -17.16 11.89
C ASP A 109 18.60 -17.61 10.88
N LEU A 110 18.20 -17.89 9.63
CA LEU A 110 19.11 -18.34 8.57
C LEU A 110 19.81 -17.17 7.85
N LEU A 111 19.25 -15.96 7.94
CA LEU A 111 19.70 -14.81 7.18
C LEU A 111 21.12 -14.33 7.54
N PRO A 112 21.53 -14.23 8.83
CA PRO A 112 22.91 -13.87 9.20
C PRO A 112 23.95 -14.79 8.58
N ALA A 113 23.73 -16.11 8.63
CA ALA A 113 24.66 -17.09 8.08
C ALA A 113 24.83 -16.95 6.55
N LEU A 114 23.76 -16.60 5.83
CA LEU A 114 23.84 -16.31 4.39
C LEU A 114 24.62 -15.01 4.12
N ASN A 115 24.33 -13.96 4.87
CA ASN A 115 24.90 -12.63 4.63
C ASN A 115 26.37 -12.51 5.06
N GLN A 116 26.78 -13.22 6.11
CA GLN A 116 28.15 -13.24 6.64
C GLN A 116 29.08 -14.17 5.87
N ARG A 117 28.53 -15.09 5.07
CA ARG A 117 29.33 -16.00 4.27
C ARG A 117 30.20 -15.21 3.26
N PRO A 118 31.53 -15.42 3.27
CA PRO A 118 32.40 -14.79 2.29
C PRO A 118 32.07 -15.20 0.85
N PHE A 119 32.37 -14.33 -0.11
CA PHE A 119 32.28 -14.71 -1.52
C PHE A 119 33.36 -15.76 -1.87
N GLN A 120 33.12 -16.52 -2.94
CA GLN A 120 34.08 -17.52 -3.38
C GLN A 120 35.40 -16.84 -3.77
N GLY A 121 36.50 -17.28 -3.15
CA GLY A 121 37.84 -16.74 -3.39
C GLY A 121 38.09 -15.34 -2.81
N ARG A 122 37.25 -14.88 -1.88
CA ARG A 122 37.30 -13.52 -1.29
C ARG A 122 37.07 -13.57 0.21
N SER A 123 37.62 -12.59 0.94
CA SER A 123 37.41 -12.46 2.39
C SER A 123 36.15 -11.67 2.72
N GLU A 124 35.69 -10.81 1.81
CA GLU A 124 34.48 -10.01 2.02
C GLU A 124 33.20 -10.85 1.91
N SER A 125 32.17 -10.41 2.61
CA SER A 125 30.83 -10.99 2.60
C SER A 125 29.79 -9.97 2.10
N ARG A 126 28.55 -10.42 1.92
CA ARG A 126 27.43 -9.52 1.56
C ARG A 126 27.21 -8.48 2.66
N GLN A 127 27.29 -8.91 3.93
CA GLN A 127 27.17 -8.01 5.06
C GLN A 127 28.32 -6.99 5.08
N SER A 128 29.58 -7.41 4.91
CA SER A 128 30.70 -6.46 4.96
C SER A 128 30.65 -5.45 3.82
N LEU A 129 30.24 -5.86 2.62
CA LEU A 129 30.06 -4.94 1.49
C LEU A 129 28.87 -3.99 1.71
N PHE A 130 27.75 -4.49 2.26
CA PHE A 130 26.61 -3.63 2.60
C PHE A 130 27.01 -2.54 3.59
N GLU A 131 27.70 -2.89 4.67
CA GLU A 131 28.15 -1.93 5.67
C GLU A 131 29.14 -0.90 5.10
N ALA A 132 30.04 -1.34 4.22
CA ALA A 132 31.08 -0.46 3.66
C ALA A 132 30.59 0.43 2.51
N LEU A 133 29.63 -0.03 1.71
CA LEU A 133 29.25 0.61 0.44
C LEU A 133 27.81 1.12 0.46
N ASP A 134 26.85 0.25 0.81
CA ASP A 134 25.43 0.56 0.66
C ASP A 134 24.93 1.41 1.83
N ARG A 135 25.22 1.01 3.07
CA ARG A 135 24.77 1.71 4.29
C ARG A 135 25.09 3.20 4.32
N PRO A 136 26.31 3.68 3.99
CA PRO A 136 26.58 5.12 3.96
C PRO A 136 25.89 5.86 2.80
N ALA A 137 25.44 5.15 1.75
CA ALA A 137 24.71 5.73 0.61
C ALA A 137 23.19 5.78 0.81
N LEU A 138 22.65 5.13 1.86
CA LEU A 138 21.23 5.15 2.14
C LEU A 138 20.78 6.52 2.68
N LYS A 139 19.63 6.98 2.18
CA LYS A 139 18.90 8.11 2.77
C LYS A 139 18.27 7.67 4.10
N PRO A 140 18.06 8.58 5.06
CA PRO A 140 17.34 8.25 6.28
C PRO A 140 15.90 7.82 6.00
N LEU A 141 15.35 6.97 6.87
CA LEU A 141 13.93 6.64 6.83
C LEU A 141 13.09 7.87 7.23
N PRO A 142 11.93 8.09 6.60
CA PRO A 142 10.95 9.07 7.08
C PRO A 142 10.55 8.78 8.53
N ALA A 143 10.27 9.84 9.30
CA ALA A 143 9.88 9.72 10.71
C ALA A 143 8.52 9.02 10.89
N THR A 144 7.64 9.10 9.90
CA THR A 144 6.35 8.43 9.90
C THR A 144 6.38 7.24 8.94
N PRO A 145 5.76 6.11 9.29
CA PRO A 145 5.65 4.98 8.37
C PRO A 145 4.71 5.33 7.22
N TYR A 146 4.99 4.79 6.03
CA TYR A 146 4.05 4.87 4.92
C TYR A 146 2.72 4.21 5.29
N VAL A 147 1.61 4.84 4.94
CA VAL A 147 0.26 4.28 5.13
C VAL A 147 -0.23 3.80 3.78
N TYR A 148 -0.36 2.48 3.63
CA TYR A 148 -0.91 1.89 2.42
C TYR A 148 -2.33 2.40 2.17
N ALA A 149 -2.56 2.83 0.94
CA ALA A 149 -3.86 3.27 0.48
C ALA A 149 -4.18 2.71 -0.90
N GLU A 150 -5.43 2.28 -1.09
CA GLU A 150 -5.95 1.90 -2.39
C GLU A 150 -6.69 3.06 -3.02
N TRP A 151 -6.37 3.32 -4.29
CA TRP A 151 -7.08 4.30 -5.08
C TRP A 151 -8.19 3.64 -5.89
N ARG A 152 -9.40 4.15 -5.72
CA ARG A 152 -10.60 3.73 -6.44
C ARG A 152 -11.25 4.94 -7.09
N LYS A 153 -12.04 4.70 -8.13
CA LYS A 153 -12.93 5.71 -8.70
C LYS A 153 -14.36 5.34 -8.32
N ALA A 154 -15.11 6.29 -7.80
CA ALA A 154 -16.51 6.10 -7.44
C ALA A 154 -17.38 7.21 -8.02
N ARG A 155 -18.66 6.94 -8.21
CA ARG A 155 -19.68 7.93 -8.57
C ARG A 155 -20.78 7.86 -7.52
N PRO A 156 -21.08 8.96 -6.82
CA PRO A 156 -22.13 8.95 -5.82
C PRO A 156 -23.49 8.72 -6.46
N GLY A 157 -24.31 7.89 -5.81
CA GLY A 157 -25.71 7.68 -6.17
C GLY A 157 -26.57 8.93 -5.91
N ILE A 158 -27.85 8.87 -6.28
CA ILE A 158 -28.83 9.95 -6.03
C ILE A 158 -28.96 10.24 -4.53
N ASP A 159 -28.71 9.24 -3.70
CA ASP A 159 -28.64 9.31 -2.26
C ASP A 159 -27.33 9.93 -1.74
N TYR A 160 -26.48 10.53 -2.59
CA TYR A 160 -25.20 11.18 -2.25
C TYR A 160 -24.19 10.27 -1.53
N HIS A 161 -24.26 8.95 -1.73
CA HIS A 161 -23.30 8.00 -1.15
C HIS A 161 -22.45 7.29 -2.22
N ILE A 162 -21.22 6.93 -1.83
CA ILE A 162 -20.35 5.99 -2.56
C ILE A 162 -20.21 4.69 -1.75
N GLU A 163 -20.14 3.55 -2.42
CA GLU A 163 -19.95 2.25 -1.76
C GLU A 163 -18.47 1.85 -1.73
N ILE A 164 -17.95 1.57 -0.53
CA ILE A 164 -16.62 0.99 -0.30
C ILE A 164 -16.81 -0.20 0.65
N ASP A 165 -16.41 -1.39 0.19
CA ASP A 165 -16.47 -2.65 0.94
C ASP A 165 -17.83 -2.89 1.63
N LYS A 166 -18.92 -2.73 0.87
CA LYS A 166 -20.33 -2.89 1.28
C LYS A 166 -20.87 -1.83 2.26
N ARG A 167 -20.08 -0.79 2.54
CA ARG A 167 -20.49 0.36 3.36
C ARG A 167 -20.64 1.60 2.48
N LEU A 168 -21.63 2.42 2.81
CA LEU A 168 -21.99 3.62 2.05
C LEU A 168 -21.50 4.86 2.79
N TYR A 169 -20.66 5.64 2.12
CA TYR A 169 -20.06 6.86 2.65
C TYR A 169 -20.61 8.06 1.91
N SER A 170 -21.16 9.02 2.65
CA SER A 170 -21.71 10.24 2.05
C SER A 170 -20.63 11.14 1.45
N VAL A 171 -21.01 11.90 0.44
CA VAL A 171 -20.21 13.01 -0.11
C VAL A 171 -21.12 14.23 -0.29
N PRO A 172 -20.58 15.45 -0.44
CA PRO A 172 -21.41 16.63 -0.69
C PRO A 172 -22.40 16.40 -1.85
N HIS A 173 -23.71 16.62 -1.62
CA HIS A 173 -24.76 16.31 -2.60
C HIS A 173 -24.57 17.00 -3.96
N ALA A 174 -23.87 18.13 -4.00
CA ALA A 174 -23.51 18.81 -5.24
C ALA A 174 -22.61 17.97 -6.17
N LEU A 175 -22.00 16.90 -5.66
CA LEU A 175 -21.12 15.99 -6.40
C LEU A 175 -21.82 14.69 -6.83
N VAL A 176 -23.15 14.58 -6.68
CA VAL A 176 -23.92 13.44 -7.19
C VAL A 176 -23.68 13.24 -8.68
N GLY A 177 -23.44 11.99 -9.09
CA GLY A 177 -23.14 11.62 -10.48
C GLY A 177 -21.74 12.01 -10.98
N VAL A 178 -20.99 12.83 -10.23
CA VAL A 178 -19.62 13.22 -10.57
C VAL A 178 -18.66 12.07 -10.27
N LYS A 179 -17.66 11.85 -11.14
CA LYS A 179 -16.60 10.86 -10.90
C LYS A 179 -15.62 11.42 -9.88
N LEU A 180 -15.45 10.71 -8.77
CA LEU A 180 -14.59 11.06 -7.66
C LEU A 180 -13.45 10.05 -7.52
N ASP A 181 -12.36 10.53 -6.94
CA ASP A 181 -11.20 9.72 -6.58
C ASP A 181 -11.32 9.38 -5.10
N VAL A 182 -11.14 8.11 -4.76
CA VAL A 182 -11.33 7.61 -3.39
C VAL A 182 -10.05 6.93 -2.96
N ARG A 183 -9.41 7.47 -1.92
CA ARG A 183 -8.24 6.90 -1.28
C ARG A 183 -8.68 6.17 -0.03
N VAL A 184 -8.51 4.85 -0.03
CA VAL A 184 -8.99 3.95 1.03
C VAL A 184 -7.78 3.40 1.78
N THR A 185 -7.64 3.76 3.06
CA THR A 185 -6.63 3.18 3.95
C THR A 185 -7.26 2.10 4.83
N ASP A 186 -6.49 1.50 5.72
CA ASP A 186 -7.04 0.59 6.73
C ASP A 186 -8.09 1.27 7.62
N THR A 187 -7.86 2.54 7.98
CA THR A 187 -8.68 3.24 8.98
C THR A 187 -9.59 4.33 8.41
N SER A 188 -9.38 4.76 7.17
CA SER A 188 -10.09 5.91 6.59
C SER A 188 -10.51 5.73 5.13
N VAL A 189 -11.56 6.46 4.76
CA VAL A 189 -12.01 6.65 3.37
C VAL A 189 -11.97 8.15 3.07
N GLU A 190 -11.03 8.54 2.22
CA GLU A 190 -10.79 9.91 1.80
C GLU A 190 -11.30 10.10 0.37
N VAL A 191 -12.18 11.08 0.16
CA VAL A 191 -12.79 11.34 -1.15
C VAL A 191 -12.28 12.66 -1.68
N MET A 192 -11.87 12.66 -2.96
CA MET A 192 -11.35 13.82 -3.66
C MET A 192 -12.09 14.08 -4.95
N HIS A 193 -12.20 15.37 -5.28
CA HIS A 193 -12.65 15.87 -6.56
C HIS A 193 -11.58 16.80 -7.12
N LYS A 194 -11.05 16.47 -8.30
CA LYS A 194 -10.01 17.27 -8.98
C LYS A 194 -8.79 17.58 -8.08
N GLY A 195 -8.34 16.59 -7.30
CA GLY A 195 -7.20 16.70 -6.40
C GLY A 195 -7.47 17.42 -5.07
N GLN A 196 -8.68 17.93 -4.84
CA GLN A 196 -9.07 18.51 -3.55
C GLN A 196 -9.89 17.52 -2.74
N ARG A 197 -9.57 17.35 -1.46
CA ARG A 197 -10.35 16.53 -0.53
C ARG A 197 -11.71 17.17 -0.27
N VAL A 198 -12.76 16.40 -0.51
CA VAL A 198 -14.16 16.81 -0.32
C VAL A 198 -14.86 16.06 0.81
N ALA A 199 -14.34 14.90 1.23
CA ALA A 199 -14.83 14.17 2.40
C ALA A 199 -13.73 13.31 3.03
N LEU A 200 -13.84 13.06 4.34
CA LEU A 200 -13.01 12.12 5.08
C LEU A 200 -13.88 11.37 6.08
N HIS A 201 -13.84 10.04 6.04
CA HIS A 201 -14.61 9.17 6.92
C HIS A 201 -13.72 8.17 7.63
N SER A 202 -14.12 7.75 8.83
CA SER A 202 -13.59 6.53 9.44
C SER A 202 -14.10 5.32 8.65
N ARG A 203 -13.20 4.39 8.30
CA ARG A 203 -13.56 3.14 7.63
C ARG A 203 -14.29 2.19 8.58
N HIS A 204 -13.92 2.23 9.87
CA HIS A 204 -14.56 1.43 10.92
C HIS A 204 -15.71 2.18 11.60
N GLY A 205 -16.72 1.44 12.02
CA GLY A 205 -17.89 1.98 12.71
C GLY A 205 -19.09 1.03 12.65
N LYS A 206 -20.17 1.40 13.32
CA LYS A 206 -21.45 0.66 13.27
C LYS A 206 -22.26 1.10 12.04
N GLY A 207 -23.19 0.24 11.61
CA GLY A 207 -24.13 0.54 10.52
C GLY A 207 -23.55 0.46 9.11
N ARG A 208 -24.45 0.40 8.12
CA ARG A 208 -24.10 0.35 6.69
C ARG A 208 -23.82 1.74 6.11
N PHE A 209 -24.50 2.77 6.61
CA PHE A 209 -24.40 4.15 6.14
C PHE A 209 -23.55 4.99 7.11
N VAL A 210 -22.63 5.75 6.54
CA VAL A 210 -21.81 6.75 7.24
C VAL A 210 -22.10 8.10 6.58
N THR A 211 -23.03 8.81 7.19
CA THR A 211 -23.59 10.05 6.62
C THR A 211 -23.20 11.25 7.47
N LEU A 212 -22.53 12.23 6.86
CA LEU A 212 -22.28 13.53 7.48
C LEU A 212 -23.44 14.47 7.11
N THR A 213 -23.98 15.17 8.11
CA THR A 213 -25.13 16.08 7.92
C THR A 213 -24.85 17.17 6.90
N GLU A 214 -23.62 17.71 6.90
CA GLU A 214 -23.15 18.73 5.96
C GLU A 214 -23.16 18.29 4.48
N HIS A 215 -23.16 16.98 4.22
CA HIS A 215 -23.24 16.45 2.87
C HIS A 215 -24.65 16.48 2.30
N MET A 216 -25.68 16.49 3.15
CA MET A 216 -27.07 16.43 2.74
C MET A 216 -27.56 17.76 2.15
N PRO A 217 -28.55 17.74 1.23
CA PRO A 217 -29.32 18.93 0.87
C PRO A 217 -30.11 19.48 2.08
N LYS A 218 -30.35 20.79 2.11
CA LYS A 218 -31.10 21.45 3.21
C LYS A 218 -32.47 20.82 3.48
N SER A 219 -33.18 20.38 2.44
CA SER A 219 -34.47 19.69 2.58
C SER A 219 -34.37 18.37 3.34
N HIS A 220 -33.33 17.58 3.09
CA HIS A 220 -33.10 16.30 3.76
C HIS A 220 -32.59 16.51 5.20
N GLN A 221 -31.74 17.52 5.43
CA GLN A 221 -31.35 17.93 6.79
C GLN A 221 -32.57 18.32 7.64
N ALA A 222 -33.47 19.11 7.04
CA ALA A 222 -34.69 19.54 7.70
C ALA A 222 -35.56 18.35 8.11
N GLN A 223 -35.67 17.32 7.27
CA GLN A 223 -36.41 16.07 7.54
C GLN A 223 -35.75 15.20 8.61
N GLN A 224 -34.41 15.11 8.64
CA GLN A 224 -33.68 14.30 9.63
C GLN A 224 -33.84 14.83 11.06
N ASN A 225 -34.10 16.13 11.22
CA ASN A 225 -34.39 16.78 12.49
C ASN A 225 -35.86 16.60 12.97
N TRP A 226 -36.67 15.79 12.29
CA TRP A 226 -38.00 15.41 12.76
C TRP A 226 -37.89 14.18 13.66
N SER A 227 -37.90 14.42 14.98
CA SER A 227 -38.03 13.35 15.98
C SER A 227 -39.51 13.05 16.27
N PRO A 228 -39.87 11.84 16.74
CA PRO A 228 -41.23 11.51 17.16
C PRO A 228 -41.84 12.50 18.15
N GLY A 229 -41.02 13.07 19.05
CA GLY A 229 -41.46 14.12 19.99
C GLY A 229 -41.85 15.43 19.31
N ARG A 230 -41.27 15.74 18.15
CA ARG A 230 -41.64 16.94 17.37
C ARG A 230 -42.94 16.74 16.59
N PHE A 231 -43.26 15.51 16.16
CA PHE A 231 -44.58 15.18 15.60
C PHE A 231 -45.69 15.31 16.65
N LEU A 232 -45.43 14.89 17.90
CA LEU A 232 -46.37 15.06 19.00
C LEU A 232 -46.60 16.54 19.34
N ASN A 233 -45.53 17.35 19.38
CA ASN A 233 -45.65 18.79 19.65
C ASN A 233 -46.30 19.57 18.49
N TRP A 234 -46.08 19.17 17.24
CA TRP A 234 -46.73 19.79 16.09
C TRP A 234 -48.23 19.48 16.01
N ALA A 235 -48.68 18.35 16.57
CA ALA A 235 -50.10 17.99 16.65
C ALA A 235 -50.86 18.72 17.78
N THR A 236 -50.15 19.43 18.66
CA THR A 236 -50.72 20.19 19.78
C THR A 236 -50.80 21.70 19.55
N ASP A 237 -50.26 22.20 18.43
CA ASP A 237 -50.40 23.58 17.92
C ASP A 237 -51.43 23.62 16.78
#